data_AF-A0A6G9Z534-F1
#
_entry.id   AF-A0A6G9Z534-F1
#
_cell.length_a   1.000
_cell.length_b   1.000
_cell.length_c   1.000
_cell.angle_alpha   90.00
_cell.angle_beta   90.00
_cell.angle_gamma   90.00
#
_symmetry.space_group_name_H-M   'P 1'
#
loop_
_entity.id
_entity.type
_entity.pdbx_description
1 polymer ?
#
loop_
_entity_poly.entity_id
_entity_poly.type
_entity_poly.pdbx_seq_one_letter_code
_entity_poly.pdbx_strand_id
1 'polypeptide(L)'
;MSARTATPCPKSRDTDKKKAFGGNVVKILQTDYSLTLQFSFLESINADVLRAVYGDDNVTVRGPSIRVRHNKRPLPHASWVIDTLDSAVGLRRIWIPDGQITTVDDVQIVHTETIAYKVTVECFEDADGTPLYEWVHIGRPPTQWTVTVDGKPTGGEFTLAVDGKSTAAVGFDATNAAVRAALAALPGIGAEGVTVPGRRAARTRSHCRLAAP
;
A
#
# COMPACT_ATOMS: atom_id res chain seq x y z
N MET A 1 3.78 -6.68 -6.45
CA MET A 1 4.55 -7.68 -5.66
C MET A 1 3.83 -7.93 -4.35
N SER A 2 3.54 -9.18 -4.02
CA SER A 2 2.92 -9.56 -2.74
C SER A 2 3.97 -10.21 -1.85
N ALA A 3 4.18 -9.67 -0.65
CA ALA A 3 5.05 -10.24 0.38
C ALA A 3 4.18 -11.04 1.37
N ARG A 4 4.58 -12.25 1.75
CA ARG A 4 3.73 -13.22 2.48
C ARG A 4 4.23 -13.61 3.87
N THR A 5 5.03 -12.79 4.52
CA THR A 5 5.53 -13.10 5.87
C THR A 5 5.32 -11.92 6.79
N ALA A 6 4.90 -12.18 8.04
CA ALA A 6 4.82 -11.17 9.08
C ALA A 6 6.21 -10.61 9.34
N THR A 7 6.51 -9.47 8.70
CA THR A 7 7.81 -8.82 8.77
C THR A 7 8.03 -8.24 10.16
N PRO A 8 9.09 -8.64 10.89
CA PRO A 8 9.54 -7.89 12.05
C PRO A 8 10.02 -6.50 11.59
N CYS A 9 9.52 -5.47 12.24
CA CYS A 9 9.90 -4.07 12.02
C CYS A 9 10.63 -3.56 13.28
N PRO A 10 11.91 -3.98 13.48
CA PRO A 10 12.68 -3.58 14.64
C PRO A 10 12.88 -2.06 14.64
N LYS A 11 12.60 -1.45 15.79
CA LYS A 11 12.79 -0.01 16.04
C LYS A 11 13.86 0.13 17.11
N SER A 12 14.93 0.88 16.85
CA SER A 12 15.95 1.19 17.86
C SER A 12 15.82 2.64 18.32
N ARG A 13 16.06 2.89 19.62
CA ARG A 13 16.09 4.21 20.24
C ARG A 13 17.26 4.27 21.23
N ASP A 14 18.28 5.04 20.90
CA ASP A 14 19.40 5.27 21.81
C ASP A 14 19.16 6.54 22.64
N THR A 15 19.48 6.48 23.94
CA THR A 15 19.27 7.60 24.85
C THR A 15 20.46 7.85 25.78
N ASP A 16 20.85 9.11 25.87
CA ASP A 16 21.84 9.61 26.82
C ASP A 16 21.16 10.15 28.08
N LYS A 17 21.47 9.57 29.24
CA LYS A 17 20.98 10.03 30.55
C LYS A 17 21.99 10.97 31.19
N LYS A 18 21.68 12.28 31.25
CA LYS A 18 22.49 13.26 31.99
C LYS A 18 22.11 13.23 33.47
N LYS A 19 23.09 13.04 34.34
CA LYS A 19 22.91 12.93 35.80
C LYS A 19 23.30 14.22 36.53
N ALA A 20 22.60 14.53 37.61
CA ALA A 20 23.00 15.54 38.59
C ALA A 20 24.19 15.04 39.43
N PHE A 21 24.84 15.97 40.12
CA PHE A 21 25.93 15.69 41.06
C PHE A 21 25.56 14.69 42.17
N GLY A 22 24.27 14.52 42.48
CA GLY A 22 23.75 13.51 43.42
C GLY A 22 23.33 12.17 42.79
N GLY A 23 23.66 11.91 41.52
CA GLY A 23 23.38 10.62 40.85
C GLY A 23 21.97 10.45 40.26
N ASN A 24 21.07 11.42 40.52
CA ASN A 24 19.72 11.45 39.94
C ASN A 24 19.75 11.86 38.47
N VAL A 25 18.93 11.24 37.63
CA VAL A 25 18.82 11.59 36.19
C VAL A 25 18.02 12.89 36.06
N VAL A 26 18.61 13.87 35.38
CA VAL A 26 18.00 15.21 35.18
C VAL A 26 17.41 15.33 33.78
N LYS A 27 18.00 14.67 32.78
CA LYS A 27 17.55 14.73 31.39
C LYS A 27 17.87 13.44 30.65
N ILE A 28 16.94 13.01 29.81
CA ILE A 28 17.12 11.93 28.84
C ILE A 28 17.11 12.59 27.46
N LEU A 29 18.17 12.43 26.69
CA LEU A 29 18.26 12.91 25.31
C LEU A 29 18.21 11.69 24.41
N GLN A 30 17.30 11.66 23.45
CA GLN A 30 17.34 10.65 22.40
C GLN A 30 18.42 11.07 21.39
N THR A 31 19.39 10.20 21.15
CA THR A 31 20.56 10.48 20.31
C THR A 31 20.44 9.90 18.92
N ASP A 32 19.66 8.83 18.77
CA ASP A 32 19.43 8.14 17.50
C ASP A 32 18.00 7.58 17.42
N TYR A 33 17.48 7.47 16.20
CA TYR A 33 16.30 6.69 15.88
C TYR A 33 16.52 5.99 14.54
N SER A 34 16.46 4.67 14.55
CA SER A 34 16.55 3.87 13.32
C SER A 34 15.38 2.91 13.20
N LEU A 35 14.90 2.76 11.98
CA LEU A 35 13.81 1.88 11.61
C LEU A 35 14.22 1.04 10.41
N THR A 36 14.12 -0.28 10.53
CA THR A 36 14.40 -1.20 9.42
C THR A 36 13.22 -2.14 9.20
N LEU A 37 13.01 -2.53 7.95
CA LEU A 37 11.97 -3.45 7.52
C LEU A 37 12.60 -4.62 6.75
N GLN A 38 12.30 -5.86 7.12
CA GLN A 38 12.85 -7.05 6.47
C GLN A 38 11.78 -7.89 5.76
N PHE A 39 11.92 -8.13 4.45
CA PHE A 39 10.96 -8.94 3.70
C PHE A 39 11.64 -9.73 2.59
N SER A 40 10.89 -10.67 1.99
CA SER A 40 11.42 -11.54 0.94
C SER A 40 10.65 -11.38 -0.37
N PHE A 41 11.36 -11.18 -1.47
CA PHE A 41 10.80 -11.34 -2.81
C PHE A 41 10.79 -12.82 -3.20
N LEU A 42 9.66 -13.29 -3.74
CA LEU A 42 9.46 -14.68 -4.18
C LEU A 42 9.49 -14.82 -5.71
N GLU A 43 9.71 -13.74 -6.44
CA GLU A 43 9.69 -13.72 -7.91
C GLU A 43 11.11 -13.69 -8.47
N SER A 44 11.77 -14.84 -8.50
CA SER A 44 13.21 -14.93 -8.79
C SER A 44 13.61 -14.63 -10.23
N ILE A 45 12.65 -14.65 -11.15
CA ILE A 45 12.85 -14.36 -12.58
C ILE A 45 12.19 -13.05 -13.02
N ASN A 46 11.65 -12.27 -12.08
CA ASN A 46 11.11 -10.96 -12.40
C ASN A 46 12.26 -9.94 -12.47
N ALA A 47 12.41 -9.30 -13.63
CA ALA A 47 13.44 -8.29 -13.85
C ALA A 47 13.36 -7.13 -12.86
N ASP A 48 12.17 -6.76 -12.40
CA ASP A 48 11.98 -5.66 -11.44
C ASP A 48 12.43 -6.06 -10.03
N VAL A 49 12.26 -7.33 -9.62
CA VAL A 49 12.88 -7.83 -8.37
C VAL A 49 14.39 -7.75 -8.49
N LEU A 50 14.94 -8.25 -9.60
CA LEU A 50 16.38 -8.29 -9.79
C LEU A 50 16.98 -6.87 -9.83
N ARG A 51 16.27 -5.90 -10.40
CA ARG A 51 16.66 -4.49 -10.38
C ARG A 51 16.62 -3.88 -8.99
N ALA A 52 15.57 -4.17 -8.22
CA ALA A 52 15.49 -3.74 -6.82
C ALA A 52 16.66 -4.30 -5.99
N VAL A 53 16.99 -5.59 -6.16
CA VAL A 53 18.00 -6.30 -5.35
C VAL A 53 19.44 -6.00 -5.80
N TYR A 54 19.69 -5.85 -7.09
CA TYR A 54 21.04 -5.71 -7.66
C TYR A 54 21.32 -4.34 -8.27
N GLY A 55 20.33 -3.47 -8.39
CA GLY A 55 20.42 -2.15 -9.03
C GLY A 55 20.15 -2.18 -10.54
N ASP A 56 19.55 -1.11 -11.04
CA ASP A 56 19.10 -0.99 -12.44
C ASP A 56 20.20 -1.22 -13.46
N ASP A 57 21.37 -0.60 -13.26
CA ASP A 57 22.54 -0.70 -14.15
C ASP A 57 23.07 -2.14 -14.30
N ASN A 58 22.73 -3.00 -13.34
CA ASN A 58 23.27 -4.34 -13.24
C ASN A 58 22.38 -5.40 -13.88
N VAL A 59 21.16 -5.03 -14.27
CA VAL A 59 20.19 -5.95 -14.86
C VAL A 59 19.94 -5.59 -16.32
N THR A 60 20.28 -6.50 -17.23
CA THR A 60 20.00 -6.36 -18.65
C THR A 60 19.06 -7.47 -19.11
N VAL A 61 17.94 -7.11 -19.71
CA VAL A 61 16.98 -8.05 -20.30
C VAL A 61 17.18 -8.10 -21.82
N ARG A 62 17.30 -9.30 -22.38
CA ARG A 62 17.40 -9.54 -23.83
C ARG A 62 16.50 -10.71 -24.21
N GLY A 63 15.31 -10.41 -24.70
CA GLY A 63 14.30 -11.43 -25.01
C GLY A 63 13.97 -12.27 -23.76
N PRO A 64 14.03 -13.61 -23.81
CA PRO A 64 13.74 -14.47 -22.67
C PRO A 64 14.88 -14.53 -21.64
N SER A 65 16.01 -13.87 -21.88
CA SER A 65 17.20 -13.96 -21.03
C SER A 65 17.41 -12.71 -20.19
N ILE A 66 17.75 -12.92 -18.92
CA ILE A 66 18.13 -11.86 -17.98
C ILE A 66 19.59 -12.06 -17.59
N ARG A 67 20.40 -11.00 -17.70
CA ARG A 67 21.78 -10.97 -17.20
C ARG A 67 21.84 -10.06 -15.98
N VAL A 68 22.37 -10.58 -14.87
CA VAL A 68 22.58 -9.84 -13.62
C VAL A 68 24.09 -9.72 -13.36
N ARG A 69 24.56 -8.52 -12.99
CA ARG A 69 25.94 -8.27 -12.56
C ARG A 69 25.96 -8.04 -11.05
N HIS A 70 26.89 -8.68 -10.36
CA HIS A 70 27.09 -8.48 -8.92
C HIS A 70 28.23 -7.48 -8.71
N ASN A 71 28.06 -6.51 -7.81
CA ASN A 71 29.10 -5.56 -7.43
C ASN A 71 28.82 -4.98 -6.03
N LYS A 72 29.73 -4.11 -5.58
CA LYS A 72 29.72 -3.48 -4.26
C LYS A 72 29.05 -2.10 -4.21
N ARG A 73 28.34 -1.69 -5.27
CA ARG A 73 27.73 -0.35 -5.31
C ARG A 73 26.55 -0.31 -4.33
N PRO A 74 26.41 0.78 -3.56
CA PRO A 74 25.22 0.95 -2.73
C PRO A 74 23.98 1.02 -3.62
N LEU A 75 22.87 0.45 -3.14
CA LEU A 75 21.59 0.52 -3.83
C LEU A 75 20.98 1.91 -3.68
N PRO A 76 20.22 2.40 -4.68
CA PRO A 76 19.58 3.70 -4.59
C PRO A 76 18.43 3.68 -3.57
N HIS A 77 18.04 4.88 -3.14
CA HIS A 77 16.83 5.12 -2.37
C HIS A 77 15.59 4.90 -3.26
N ALA A 78 14.53 4.34 -2.68
CA ALA A 78 13.26 4.11 -3.35
C ALA A 78 12.09 4.20 -2.36
N SER A 79 10.90 4.45 -2.89
CA SER A 79 9.66 4.31 -2.11
C SER A 79 9.13 2.88 -2.21
N TRP A 80 8.65 2.33 -1.09
CA TRP A 80 8.20 0.95 -1.01
C TRP A 80 6.76 0.89 -0.51
N VAL A 81 5.91 0.12 -1.20
CA VAL A 81 4.58 -0.24 -0.72
C VAL A 81 4.52 -1.75 -0.58
N ILE A 82 4.27 -2.23 0.63
CA ILE A 82 4.13 -3.64 0.94
C ILE A 82 2.70 -3.88 1.38
N ASP A 83 1.97 -4.63 0.55
CA ASP A 83 0.60 -5.06 0.84
C ASP A 83 0.60 -6.53 1.27
N THR A 84 0.13 -6.76 2.49
CA THR A 84 -0.08 -8.09 3.07
C THR A 84 -1.57 -8.32 3.22
N LEU A 85 -2.05 -9.40 2.62
CA LEU A 85 -3.42 -9.89 2.82
C LEU A 85 -3.37 -11.03 3.85
N ASP A 86 -4.02 -10.82 4.99
CA ASP A 86 -4.22 -11.85 6.01
C ASP A 86 -5.71 -12.18 6.11
N SER A 87 -6.05 -13.48 6.09
CA SER A 87 -7.41 -13.96 6.26
C SER A 87 -8.06 -13.56 7.60
N ALA A 88 -7.26 -13.29 8.64
CA ALA A 88 -7.76 -12.90 9.97
C ALA A 88 -7.88 -11.38 10.16
N VAL A 89 -7.04 -10.59 9.47
CA VAL A 89 -6.86 -9.15 9.74
C VAL A 89 -7.20 -8.27 8.53
N GLY A 90 -7.42 -8.84 7.34
CA GLY A 90 -7.71 -8.10 6.10
C GLY A 90 -6.46 -7.58 5.40
N LEU A 91 -6.54 -6.40 4.77
CA LEU A 91 -5.41 -5.77 4.07
C LEU A 91 -4.57 -4.95 5.05
N ARG A 92 -3.30 -5.32 5.22
CA ARG A 92 -2.28 -4.51 5.90
C ARG A 92 -1.35 -3.91 4.86
N ARG A 93 -1.28 -2.58 4.81
CA ARG A 93 -0.38 -1.83 3.93
C ARG A 93 0.71 -1.17 4.75
N ILE A 94 1.95 -1.38 4.35
CA ILE A 94 3.11 -0.66 4.84
C ILE A 94 3.61 0.23 3.70
N TRP A 95 3.84 1.51 3.96
CA TRP A 95 4.44 2.43 3.01
C TRP A 95 5.69 3.07 3.61
N ILE A 96 6.79 2.94 2.89
CA ILE A 96 8.05 3.61 3.18
C ILE A 96 8.22 4.70 2.13
N PRO A 97 8.16 5.99 2.51
CA PRO A 97 8.33 7.10 1.57
C PRO A 97 9.74 7.13 0.98
N ASP A 98 10.76 6.94 1.83
CA ASP A 98 12.16 6.85 1.45
C ASP A 98 12.83 5.67 2.17
N GLY A 99 13.28 4.67 1.42
CA GLY A 99 13.97 3.51 1.96
C GLY A 99 15.08 3.01 1.05
N GLN A 100 16.15 2.53 1.67
CA GLN A 100 17.31 1.97 0.98
C GLN A 100 17.52 0.52 1.40
N ILE A 101 17.69 -0.40 0.45
CA ILE A 101 18.10 -1.76 0.77
C ILE A 101 19.57 -1.71 1.22
N THR A 102 19.81 -2.09 2.48
CA THR A 102 21.15 -2.10 3.09
C THR A 102 21.79 -3.48 3.04
N THR A 103 20.97 -4.53 3.15
CA THR A 103 21.43 -5.92 3.16
C THR A 103 20.52 -6.78 2.28
N VAL A 104 21.15 -7.67 1.53
CA VAL A 104 20.50 -8.80 0.86
C VAL A 104 21.13 -10.06 1.48
N ASP A 105 20.32 -10.90 2.11
CA ASP A 105 20.77 -12.15 2.70
C ASP A 105 21.16 -13.18 1.61
N ASP A 106 21.83 -14.26 2.02
CA ASP A 106 22.25 -15.33 1.10
C ASP A 106 21.07 -15.95 0.35
N VAL A 107 21.17 -15.96 -0.97
CA VAL A 107 20.15 -16.54 -1.86
C VAL A 107 20.34 -18.05 -1.94
N GLN A 108 19.42 -18.80 -1.36
CA GLN A 108 19.41 -20.27 -1.42
C GLN A 108 18.77 -20.73 -2.74
N ILE A 109 19.57 -21.35 -3.61
CA ILE A 109 19.09 -21.96 -4.86
C ILE A 109 19.06 -23.47 -4.66
N VAL A 110 17.89 -23.98 -4.29
CA VAL A 110 17.67 -25.40 -4.01
C VAL A 110 16.44 -25.91 -4.77
N HIS A 111 16.41 -27.19 -5.12
CA HIS A 111 15.27 -27.81 -5.81
C HIS A 111 14.09 -28.12 -4.87
N THR A 112 14.29 -27.92 -3.56
CA THR A 112 13.34 -28.28 -2.51
C THR A 112 12.50 -27.09 -2.03
N GLU A 113 12.92 -25.86 -2.31
CA GLU A 113 12.31 -24.64 -1.77
C GLU A 113 12.17 -23.56 -2.85
N THR A 114 11.30 -22.59 -2.57
CA THR A 114 11.14 -21.41 -3.44
C THR A 114 12.36 -20.51 -3.28
N ILE A 115 12.99 -20.12 -4.40
CA ILE A 115 14.07 -19.15 -4.39
C ILE A 115 13.52 -17.80 -3.90
N ALA A 116 14.04 -17.33 -2.78
CA ALA A 116 13.63 -16.09 -2.14
C ALA A 116 14.81 -15.13 -2.00
N TYR A 117 14.58 -13.83 -2.25
CA TYR A 117 15.53 -12.76 -1.99
C TYR A 117 15.10 -12.03 -0.73
N LYS A 118 15.76 -12.33 0.39
CA LYS A 118 15.48 -11.67 1.67
C LYS A 118 16.31 -10.39 1.76
N VAL A 119 15.61 -9.27 1.91
CA VAL A 119 16.20 -7.93 1.93
C VAL A 119 15.87 -7.22 3.23
N THR A 120 16.80 -6.40 3.68
CA THR A 120 16.62 -5.46 4.79
C THR A 120 16.64 -4.05 4.21
N VAL A 121 15.55 -3.31 4.41
CA VAL A 121 15.38 -1.91 4.02
C VAL A 121 15.53 -1.03 5.25
N GLU A 122 16.44 -0.08 5.21
CA GLU A 122 16.50 1.04 6.15
C GLU A 122 15.51 2.11 5.71
N CYS A 123 14.68 2.58 6.66
CA CYS A 123 13.59 3.52 6.42
C CYS A 123 14.01 4.91 6.90
N PHE A 124 14.06 5.87 5.98
CA PHE A 124 14.45 7.26 6.26
C PHE A 124 13.22 8.13 6.45
N GLU A 125 13.36 9.17 7.28
CA GLU A 125 12.30 10.14 7.53
C GLU A 125 11.96 10.93 6.26
N ASP A 126 10.67 11.11 6.00
CA ASP A 126 10.19 12.02 4.99
C ASP A 126 10.16 13.48 5.47
N ALA A 127 9.56 14.37 4.68
CA ALA A 127 9.42 15.79 5.03
C ALA A 127 8.65 16.03 6.34
N ASP A 128 7.81 15.08 6.76
CA ASP A 128 7.02 15.15 7.99
C ASP A 128 7.72 14.46 9.18
N GLY A 129 8.97 13.99 9.01
CA GLY A 129 9.72 13.29 10.04
C GLY A 129 9.26 11.84 10.24
N THR A 130 8.51 11.27 9.29
CA THR A 130 7.93 9.94 9.44
C THR A 130 8.62 8.95 8.50
N PRO A 131 9.27 7.89 9.02
CA PRO A 131 10.01 6.96 8.17
C PRO A 131 9.16 5.82 7.59
N LEU A 132 7.98 5.57 8.15
CA LEU A 132 7.09 4.49 7.73
C LEU A 132 5.66 4.76 8.16
N TYR A 133 4.73 4.51 7.25
CA TYR A 133 3.30 4.52 7.52
C TYR A 133 2.74 3.11 7.43
N GLU A 134 1.77 2.82 8.28
CA GLU A 134 1.09 1.54 8.30
C GLU A 134 -0.42 1.75 8.38
N TRP A 135 -1.17 1.05 7.53
CA TRP A 135 -2.62 0.99 7.57
C TRP A 135 -3.07 -0.46 7.68
N VAL A 136 -4.01 -0.72 8.57
CA VAL A 136 -4.66 -2.01 8.74
C VAL A 136 -6.14 -1.84 8.46
N HIS A 137 -6.63 -2.55 7.45
CA HIS A 137 -8.04 -2.64 7.14
C HIS A 137 -8.56 -3.99 7.60
N ILE A 138 -9.37 -4.00 8.66
CA ILE A 138 -10.02 -5.20 9.18
C ILE A 138 -11.16 -5.57 8.23
N GLY A 139 -11.04 -6.70 7.54
CA GLY A 139 -12.01 -7.16 6.52
C GLY A 139 -11.47 -7.08 5.08
N ARG A 140 -12.30 -7.44 4.10
CA ARG A 140 -11.94 -7.32 2.67
C ARG A 140 -11.74 -5.83 2.35
N PRO A 141 -10.63 -5.40 1.73
CA PRO A 141 -10.46 -3.99 1.37
C PRO A 141 -11.61 -3.53 0.46
N PRO A 142 -12.09 -2.28 0.55
CA PRO A 142 -13.17 -1.81 -0.29
C PRO A 142 -12.73 -1.91 -1.75
N THR A 143 -13.35 -2.82 -2.50
CA THR A 143 -13.24 -2.87 -3.96
C THR A 143 -13.83 -1.57 -4.49
N GLN A 144 -12.99 -0.66 -4.95
CA GLN A 144 -13.43 0.56 -5.62
C GLN A 144 -14.07 0.18 -6.96
N TRP A 145 -15.35 0.49 -7.14
CA TRP A 145 -16.07 0.31 -8.41
C TRP A 145 -16.30 1.66 -9.08
N THR A 146 -15.90 1.78 -10.36
CA THR A 146 -16.22 2.96 -11.16
C THR A 146 -17.51 2.69 -11.92
N VAL A 147 -18.56 3.48 -11.64
CA VAL A 147 -19.79 3.48 -12.44
C VAL A 147 -19.73 4.66 -13.39
N THR A 148 -19.60 4.38 -14.69
CA THR A 148 -19.67 5.38 -15.76
C THR A 148 -21.01 5.26 -16.46
N VAL A 149 -21.78 6.35 -16.51
CA VAL A 149 -22.97 6.44 -17.38
C VAL A 149 -22.52 7.09 -18.68
N ASP A 150 -22.34 6.29 -19.73
CA ASP A 150 -22.01 6.79 -21.06
C ASP A 150 -23.27 7.24 -21.80
N GLY A 151 -23.22 8.45 -22.36
CA GLY A 151 -24.34 9.08 -23.08
C GLY A 151 -25.02 10.23 -22.32
N LYS A 152 -25.97 10.90 -22.97
CA LYS A 152 -26.89 11.86 -22.35
C LYS A 152 -28.22 11.14 -22.16
N PRO A 153 -28.41 10.32 -21.11
CA PRO A 153 -29.73 9.71 -20.90
C PRO A 153 -30.77 10.83 -20.83
N THR A 154 -31.78 10.74 -21.70
CA THR A 154 -32.85 11.76 -21.83
C THR A 154 -34.13 11.38 -21.08
N GLY A 155 -34.16 10.21 -20.43
CA GLY A 155 -35.31 9.68 -19.71
C GLY A 155 -35.06 8.29 -19.13
N GLY A 156 -35.97 7.85 -18.25
CA GLY A 156 -36.01 6.48 -17.70
C GLY A 156 -35.49 6.33 -16.27
N GLU A 157 -35.55 5.11 -15.77
CA GLU A 157 -35.00 4.72 -14.47
C GLU A 157 -33.99 3.59 -14.65
N PHE A 158 -33.02 3.50 -13.75
CA PHE A 158 -32.04 2.42 -13.70
C PHE A 158 -31.88 1.89 -12.28
N THR A 159 -31.36 0.68 -12.15
CA THR A 159 -30.96 0.10 -10.86
C THR A 159 -29.46 -0.14 -10.85
N LEU A 160 -28.83 0.06 -9.70
CA LEU A 160 -27.43 -0.30 -9.47
C LEU A 160 -27.40 -1.53 -8.57
N ALA A 161 -26.53 -2.50 -8.88
CA ALA A 161 -26.37 -3.70 -8.09
C ALA A 161 -24.97 -3.78 -7.46
N VAL A 162 -24.91 -4.07 -6.16
CA VAL A 162 -23.68 -4.37 -5.43
C VAL A 162 -23.87 -5.71 -4.71
N ASP A 163 -22.96 -6.65 -4.92
CA ASP A 163 -23.01 -8.01 -4.37
C ASP A 163 -24.38 -8.70 -4.57
N GLY A 164 -24.97 -8.53 -5.76
CA GLY A 164 -26.25 -9.12 -6.14
C GLY A 164 -27.50 -8.42 -5.57
N LYS A 165 -27.34 -7.36 -4.76
CA LYS A 165 -28.45 -6.56 -4.22
C LYS A 165 -28.65 -5.30 -5.05
N SER A 166 -29.88 -5.10 -5.53
CA SER A 166 -30.23 -3.97 -6.38
C SER A 166 -30.83 -2.82 -5.57
N THR A 167 -30.49 -1.59 -5.94
CA THR A 167 -31.14 -0.40 -5.39
C THR A 167 -32.61 -0.36 -5.80
N ALA A 168 -33.41 0.48 -5.14
CA ALA A 168 -34.64 0.97 -5.74
C ALA A 168 -34.34 1.66 -7.09
N ALA A 169 -35.36 1.79 -7.94
CA ALA A 169 -35.23 2.49 -9.21
C ALA A 169 -34.75 3.93 -8.98
N VAL A 170 -33.70 4.32 -9.70
CA VAL A 170 -33.07 5.63 -9.64
C VAL A 170 -33.36 6.34 -10.96
N GLY A 171 -33.97 7.52 -10.89
CA GLY A 171 -34.25 8.34 -12.08
C GLY A 171 -32.98 8.73 -12.83
N PHE A 172 -33.07 8.84 -14.15
CA PHE A 172 -31.95 9.25 -15.00
C PHE A 172 -31.36 10.63 -14.65
N ASP A 173 -32.13 11.49 -13.99
CA ASP A 173 -31.76 12.84 -13.53
C ASP A 173 -31.56 12.93 -12.01
N ALA A 174 -31.50 11.78 -11.32
CA ALA A 174 -31.32 11.71 -9.87
C ALA A 174 -30.10 12.51 -9.42
N THR A 175 -30.28 13.31 -8.37
CA THR A 175 -29.17 14.05 -7.76
C THR A 175 -28.16 13.10 -7.13
N ASN A 176 -26.92 13.53 -6.99
CA ASN A 176 -25.89 12.75 -6.30
C ASN A 176 -26.31 12.31 -4.89
N ALA A 177 -27.11 13.14 -4.19
CA ALA A 177 -27.68 12.81 -2.90
C ALA A 177 -28.71 11.67 -2.99
N ALA A 178 -29.55 11.66 -4.03
CA ALA A 178 -30.53 10.60 -4.27
C ALA A 178 -29.85 9.28 -4.68
N VAL A 179 -28.85 9.33 -5.56
CA VAL A 179 -28.03 8.17 -5.93
C VAL A 179 -27.31 7.62 -4.68
N ARG A 180 -26.72 8.50 -3.86
CA ARG A 180 -26.09 8.14 -2.59
C ARG A 180 -27.08 7.46 -1.63
N ALA A 181 -28.28 8.03 -1.49
CA ALA A 181 -29.31 7.48 -0.60
C ALA A 181 -29.77 6.08 -1.05
N ALA A 182 -29.97 5.90 -2.37
CA ALA A 182 -30.36 4.61 -2.93
C ALA A 182 -29.29 3.52 -2.69
N LEU A 183 -28.00 3.87 -2.81
CA LEU A 183 -26.90 2.96 -2.54
C LEU A 183 -26.70 2.69 -1.04
N ALA A 184 -26.85 3.71 -0.18
CA ALA A 184 -26.75 3.57 1.27
C ALA A 184 -27.90 2.73 1.87
N ALA A 185 -29.04 2.64 1.17
CA ALA A 185 -30.16 1.80 1.56
C ALA A 185 -29.95 0.30 1.29
N LEU A 186 -28.90 -0.09 0.56
CA LEU A 186 -28.58 -1.50 0.34
C LEU A 186 -28.11 -2.16 1.65
N PRO A 187 -28.66 -3.34 2.01
CA PRO A 187 -28.25 -4.05 3.23
C PRO A 187 -26.75 -4.40 3.22
N GLY A 188 -26.01 -3.83 4.16
CA GLY A 188 -24.56 -4.06 4.34
C GLY A 188 -23.65 -2.95 3.77
N ILE A 189 -24.20 -1.93 3.10
CA ILE A 189 -23.40 -0.82 2.53
C ILE A 189 -23.32 0.38 3.47
N GLY A 190 -24.37 0.73 4.23
CA GLY A 190 -24.34 1.87 5.17
C GLY A 190 -24.07 3.25 4.54
N ALA A 191 -24.26 4.33 5.30
CA ALA A 191 -24.12 5.71 4.78
C ALA A 191 -22.66 6.24 4.79
N GLU A 192 -21.82 5.65 5.64
CA GLU A 192 -20.48 6.13 6.02
C GLU A 192 -19.43 5.94 4.93
N GLY A 193 -19.75 5.22 3.86
CA GLY A 193 -18.81 5.00 2.77
C GLY A 193 -19.29 5.48 1.41
N VAL A 194 -20.54 5.86 1.18
CA VAL A 194 -20.98 6.19 -0.19
C VAL A 194 -20.61 7.64 -0.55
N THR A 195 -19.64 7.85 -1.45
CA THR A 195 -19.36 9.17 -2.05
C THR A 195 -19.84 9.18 -3.50
N VAL A 196 -20.61 10.18 -3.90
CA VAL A 196 -20.96 10.38 -5.32
C VAL A 196 -20.41 11.73 -5.75
N PRO A 197 -19.12 11.84 -6.16
CA PRO A 197 -18.60 13.09 -6.67
C PRO A 197 -19.26 13.51 -8.00
N GLY A 198 -19.57 14.81 -8.12
CA GLY A 198 -20.08 15.43 -9.34
C GLY A 198 -20.96 16.65 -9.08
N ARG A 199 -20.83 17.70 -9.90
CA ARG A 199 -21.88 18.71 -10.06
C ARG A 199 -22.71 18.33 -11.29
N ARG A 200 -23.98 18.76 -11.31
CA ARG A 200 -24.86 18.72 -12.49
C ARG A 200 -24.02 19.15 -13.69
N ALA A 201 -23.88 18.28 -14.70
CA ALA A 201 -22.91 18.46 -15.76
C ALA A 201 -23.13 19.78 -16.53
N ALA A 202 -22.45 20.84 -16.10
CA ALA A 202 -21.79 21.74 -17.03
C ALA A 202 -20.38 21.17 -17.22
N ARG A 203 -20.27 20.18 -18.12
CA ARG A 203 -19.01 19.70 -18.72
C ARG A 203 -17.86 19.42 -17.74
N THR A 204 -17.91 18.36 -16.93
CA THR A 204 -16.69 17.61 -16.55
C THR A 204 -17.09 16.25 -15.99
N ARG A 205 -16.29 15.21 -16.27
CA ARG A 205 -16.49 13.83 -15.80
C ARG A 205 -16.73 13.82 -14.28
N SER A 206 -17.92 13.38 -13.88
CA SER A 206 -18.28 13.21 -12.47
C SER A 206 -17.99 11.76 -12.08
N HIS A 207 -16.93 11.58 -11.29
CA HIS A 207 -16.54 10.29 -10.75
C HIS A 207 -17.47 9.95 -9.58
N CYS A 208 -18.29 8.89 -9.64
CA CYS A 208 -18.97 8.35 -8.45
C CYS A 208 -17.98 7.43 -7.69
N ARG A 209 -17.83 7.56 -6.37
CA ARG A 209 -16.86 6.81 -5.53
C ARG A 209 -17.57 6.18 -4.33
N LEU A 210 -18.14 4.99 -4.51
CA LEU A 210 -18.57 4.20 -3.37
C LEU A 210 -17.33 3.76 -2.59
N ALA A 211 -17.21 4.19 -1.33
CA ALA A 211 -16.38 3.53 -0.34
C ALA A 211 -17.15 2.35 0.26
N ALA A 212 -18.27 2.45 0.96
CA ALA A 212 -18.77 1.41 1.90
C ALA A 212 -17.78 1.16 3.08
N PRO A 213 -18.31 1.02 4.32
CA PRO A 213 -17.60 1.21 5.58
C PRO A 213 -16.48 0.21 5.84
#